data_AF-A0AB39UXZ0-F1
#
_entry.id   AF-A0AB39UXZ0-F1
#
_cell.length_a   1.000
_cell.length_b   1.000
_cell.length_c   1.000
_cell.angle_alpha   90.00
_cell.angle_beta   90.00
_cell.angle_gamma   90.00
#
_symmetry.space_group_name_H-M   'P 1'
#
loop_
_entity.id
_entity.type
_entity.pdbx_description
1 polymer ?
#
loop_
_entity_poly.entity_id
_entity_poly.type
_entity_poly.pdbx_seq_one_letter_code
_entity_poly.pdbx_strand_id
1 'polypeptide(L)'
;MAAPWLNLSPGSIDAAEPRIFDRVDAEPGPFVSARIQRWIGRYGKAGADVIRSAPGARIGATPWWEGELHWILANEMVEHLDDLMLRRTRLGNILPGGGREILDQIGRICQARLGWDAQRWDRECERYLDIIRRYFSLPEDGQ
;
A
#
# COMPACT_ATOMS: atom_id res chain seq x y z
N MET A 1 -36.10 -22.30 -3.32
CA MET A 1 -35.44 -22.98 -4.46
C MET A 1 -34.28 -22.11 -4.92
N ALA A 2 -33.06 -22.64 -4.98
CA ALA A 2 -31.86 -21.92 -5.43
C ALA A 2 -31.91 -21.69 -6.96
N ALA A 3 -31.31 -20.60 -7.43
CA ALA A 3 -31.44 -20.14 -8.82
C ALA A 3 -30.66 -21.02 -9.84
N PRO A 4 -31.06 -21.04 -11.14
CA PRO A 4 -30.61 -22.01 -12.14
C PRO A 4 -29.12 -21.92 -12.56
N TRP A 5 -28.40 -20.89 -12.14
CA TRP A 5 -27.03 -20.58 -12.58
C TRP A 5 -25.95 -21.03 -11.58
N LEU A 6 -26.35 -21.62 -10.45
CA LEU A 6 -25.47 -22.25 -9.47
C LEU A 6 -25.58 -23.78 -9.59
N ASN A 7 -25.04 -24.34 -10.67
CA ASN A 7 -24.82 -25.79 -10.77
C ASN A 7 -23.38 -26.12 -10.35
N LEU A 8 -23.06 -25.87 -9.08
CA LEU A 8 -21.83 -26.38 -8.49
C LEU A 8 -22.17 -27.72 -7.83
N SER A 9 -21.80 -28.82 -8.48
CA SER A 9 -21.79 -30.12 -7.80
C SER A 9 -20.83 -30.03 -6.60
N PRO A 10 -21.17 -30.58 -5.43
CA PRO A 10 -20.24 -30.62 -4.30
C PRO A 10 -18.98 -31.40 -4.70
N GLY A 11 -17.88 -30.68 -4.94
CA GLY A 11 -16.62 -31.24 -5.42
C GLY A 11 -16.11 -30.71 -6.77
N SER A 12 -16.80 -29.79 -7.45
CA SER A 12 -16.39 -29.29 -8.78
C SER A 12 -15.26 -28.24 -8.78
N ILE A 13 -14.48 -28.11 -7.70
CA ILE A 13 -13.23 -27.37 -7.77
C ILE A 13 -12.21 -28.35 -8.34
N ASP A 14 -12.20 -28.45 -9.67
CA ASP A 14 -11.29 -29.33 -10.38
C ASP A 14 -9.85 -28.93 -10.04
N ALA A 15 -9.05 -29.88 -9.55
CA ALA A 15 -7.62 -29.68 -9.30
C ALA A 15 -6.82 -29.39 -10.61
N ALA A 16 -7.48 -29.54 -11.76
CA ALA A 16 -6.96 -29.32 -13.10
C ALA A 16 -7.32 -27.93 -13.70
N GLU A 17 -8.21 -27.15 -13.07
CA GLU A 17 -8.43 -25.78 -13.51
C GLU A 17 -7.21 -24.92 -13.20
N PRO A 18 -6.73 -24.09 -14.15
CA PRO A 18 -5.62 -23.19 -13.89
C PRO A 18 -6.01 -22.30 -12.72
N ARG A 19 -5.23 -22.37 -11.63
CA ARG A 19 -5.49 -21.58 -10.44
C ARG A 19 -5.51 -20.11 -10.84
N ILE A 20 -6.58 -19.40 -10.49
CA ILE A 20 -6.67 -17.94 -10.67
C ILE A 20 -5.54 -17.24 -9.90
N PHE A 21 -5.11 -17.84 -8.78
CA PHE A 21 -4.00 -17.36 -7.97
C PHE A 21 -2.93 -18.43 -7.84
N ASP A 22 -1.71 -18.06 -8.21
CA ASP A 22 -0.54 -18.87 -7.96
C ASP A 22 -0.27 -18.99 -6.46
N ARG A 23 0.17 -20.17 -6.05
CA ARG A 23 0.69 -20.36 -4.69
C ARG A 23 1.99 -19.56 -4.57
N VAL A 24 2.12 -18.82 -3.48
CA VAL A 24 3.40 -18.20 -3.14
C VAL A 24 4.24 -19.27 -2.46
N ASP A 25 5.34 -19.68 -3.08
CA ASP A 25 6.33 -20.62 -2.53
C ASP A 25 7.22 -19.92 -1.50
N ALA A 26 6.60 -19.29 -0.51
CA ALA A 26 7.26 -18.77 0.66
C ALA A 26 6.88 -19.68 1.83
N GLU A 27 7.77 -20.59 2.22
CA GLU A 27 7.61 -21.36 3.45
C GLU A 27 7.75 -20.40 4.63
N PRO A 28 6.67 -20.13 5.40
CA PRO A 28 6.84 -19.39 6.61
C PRO A 28 7.53 -20.32 7.61
N GLY A 29 8.85 -20.22 7.72
CA GLY A 29 9.59 -20.87 8.79
C GLY A 29 8.96 -20.56 10.16
N PRO A 30 9.23 -21.36 11.20
CA PRO A 30 8.49 -21.33 12.48
C PRO A 30 8.51 -19.98 13.24
N PHE A 31 9.27 -18.99 12.76
CA PHE A 31 9.38 -17.64 13.32
C PHE A 31 9.33 -16.53 12.24
N VAL A 32 8.42 -16.61 11.26
CA VAL A 32 8.22 -15.47 10.35
C VAL A 32 7.53 -14.31 11.08
N SER A 33 8.23 -13.17 11.18
CA SER A 33 7.67 -11.95 11.78
C SER A 33 6.33 -11.57 11.12
N ALA A 34 5.38 -11.04 11.90
CA ALA A 34 4.08 -10.58 11.39
C ALA A 34 4.22 -9.61 10.19
N ARG A 35 5.33 -8.86 10.11
CA ARG A 35 5.69 -8.02 8.98
C ARG A 35 5.89 -8.81 7.69
N ILE A 36 6.69 -9.86 7.74
CA ILE A 36 6.98 -10.70 6.55
C ILE A 36 5.70 -11.43 6.11
N GLN A 37 4.89 -11.92 7.05
CA GLN A 37 3.58 -12.51 6.74
C GLN A 37 2.67 -11.50 6.01
N ARG A 38 2.61 -10.26 6.49
CA ARG A 38 1.87 -9.17 5.82
C ARG A 38 2.39 -8.91 4.41
N TRP A 39 3.71 -8.85 4.20
CA TRP A 39 4.26 -8.59 2.87
C TRP A 39 3.97 -9.72 1.88
N ILE A 40 4.14 -10.98 2.29
CA ILE A 40 3.77 -12.14 1.47
C ILE A 40 2.28 -12.10 1.11
N GLY A 41 1.41 -11.90 2.12
CA GLY A 41 -0.04 -11.86 1.90
C GLY A 41 -0.51 -10.68 1.06
N ARG A 42 0.18 -9.54 1.11
CA ARG A 42 -0.17 -8.33 0.36
C ARG A 42 0.33 -8.35 -1.08
N TYR A 43 1.59 -8.74 -1.28
CA TYR A 43 2.28 -8.58 -2.56
C TYR A 43 2.35 -9.89 -3.37
N GLY A 44 1.90 -11.00 -2.81
CA GLY A 44 1.90 -12.29 -3.50
C GLY A 44 3.31 -12.68 -3.94
N LYS A 45 3.47 -12.98 -5.23
CA LYS A 45 4.77 -13.32 -5.84
C LYS A 45 5.85 -12.26 -5.63
N ALA A 46 5.46 -10.98 -5.56
CA ALA A 46 6.39 -9.89 -5.31
C ALA A 46 6.82 -9.76 -3.84
N GLY A 47 6.23 -10.54 -2.93
CA GLY A 47 6.57 -10.51 -1.50
C GLY A 47 8.06 -10.73 -1.23
N ALA A 48 8.71 -11.60 -1.99
CA ALA A 48 10.15 -11.83 -1.90
C ALA A 48 10.97 -10.57 -2.24
N ASP A 49 10.52 -9.79 -3.23
CA ASP A 49 11.18 -8.54 -3.63
C ASP A 49 10.98 -7.44 -2.60
N VAL A 50 9.80 -7.37 -1.99
CA VAL A 50 9.52 -6.45 -0.88
C VAL A 50 10.39 -6.79 0.32
N ILE A 51 10.54 -8.09 0.66
CA ILE A 51 11.44 -8.54 1.72
C ILE A 51 12.90 -8.15 1.42
N ARG A 52 13.35 -8.36 0.17
CA ARG A 52 14.73 -8.03 -0.27
C ARG A 52 15.00 -6.53 -0.34
N SER A 53 13.98 -5.71 -0.53
CA SER A 53 14.11 -4.25 -0.52
C SER A 53 14.54 -3.72 0.86
N ALA A 54 14.58 -4.57 1.90
CA ALA A 54 15.29 -4.45 3.19
C ALA A 54 14.93 -3.20 4.05
N PRO A 55 15.18 -3.20 5.37
CA PRO A 55 14.41 -2.35 6.28
C PRO A 55 14.93 -0.91 6.32
N GLY A 56 14.01 0.04 6.32
CA GLY A 56 14.25 1.37 6.89
C GLY A 56 13.39 1.55 8.14
N ALA A 57 13.15 2.79 8.54
CA ALA A 57 12.31 3.06 9.69
C ALA A 57 10.84 2.66 9.43
N ARG A 58 10.10 2.44 10.52
CA ARG A 58 8.65 2.34 10.46
C ARG A 58 8.08 3.74 10.16
N ILE A 59 7.03 3.81 9.35
CA ILE A 59 6.35 5.08 9.06
C ILE A 59 5.39 5.36 10.22
N GLY A 60 5.79 6.25 11.13
CA GLY A 60 5.04 6.55 12.35
C GLY A 60 4.59 5.30 13.11
N ALA A 61 3.38 5.32 13.65
CA ALA A 61 2.76 4.18 14.34
C ALA A 61 1.99 3.21 13.39
N THR A 62 2.37 3.11 12.11
CA THR A 62 1.62 2.35 11.09
C THR A 62 2.32 1.04 10.69
N PRO A 63 1.67 0.03 10.09
CA PRO A 63 2.36 -1.20 9.69
C PRO A 63 3.32 -1.03 8.48
N TRP A 64 3.46 0.19 7.96
CA TRP A 64 4.29 0.53 6.80
C TRP A 64 5.74 0.78 7.16
N TRP A 65 6.64 0.42 6.24
CA TRP A 65 8.09 0.54 6.39
C TRP A 65 8.69 1.25 5.19
N GLU A 66 9.76 2.02 5.40
CA GLU A 66 10.42 2.76 4.32
C GLU A 66 10.84 1.86 3.15
N GLY A 67 11.41 0.68 3.41
CA GLY A 67 11.77 -0.29 2.36
C GLY A 67 10.57 -0.76 1.53
N GLU A 68 9.39 -0.88 2.15
CA GLU A 68 8.13 -1.20 1.45
C GLU A 68 7.70 -0.02 0.57
N LEU A 69 7.84 1.21 1.04
CA LEU A 69 7.57 2.41 0.24
C LEU A 69 8.53 2.54 -0.95
N HIS A 70 9.82 2.26 -0.78
CA HIS A 70 10.78 2.24 -1.90
C HIS A 70 10.38 1.23 -2.98
N TRP A 71 9.89 0.05 -2.58
CA TRP A 71 9.40 -0.95 -3.52
C TRP A 71 8.11 -0.49 -4.21
N ILE A 72 7.16 0.10 -3.49
CA ILE A 72 5.92 0.65 -4.07
C ILE A 72 6.26 1.71 -5.13
N LEU A 73 7.09 2.69 -4.77
CA LEU A 73 7.49 3.77 -5.68
C LEU A 73 8.18 3.27 -6.95
N ALA A 74 8.85 2.11 -6.87
CA ALA A 74 9.53 1.47 -7.97
C ALA A 74 8.61 0.71 -8.92
N ASN A 75 7.54 0.09 -8.39
CA ASN A 75 6.80 -0.97 -9.08
C ASN A 75 5.31 -0.70 -9.25
N GLU A 76 4.73 0.27 -8.53
CA GLU A 76 3.28 0.48 -8.49
C GLU A 76 2.81 1.79 -9.15
N MET A 77 3.64 2.35 -10.05
CA MET A 77 3.34 3.54 -10.87
C MET A 77 2.82 4.72 -10.04
N VAL A 78 3.62 5.17 -9.08
CA VAL A 78 3.32 6.36 -8.27
C VAL A 78 3.78 7.60 -9.04
N GLU A 79 2.83 8.40 -9.50
CA GLU A 79 3.10 9.65 -10.22
C GLU A 79 2.85 10.88 -9.35
N HIS A 80 1.94 10.72 -8.39
CA HIS A 80 1.42 11.76 -7.52
C HIS A 80 1.45 11.32 -6.04
N LEU A 81 1.55 12.29 -5.12
CA LEU A 81 1.62 11.99 -3.68
C LEU A 81 0.37 11.24 -3.17
N ASP A 82 -0.82 11.54 -3.69
CA ASP A 82 -2.06 10.84 -3.33
C ASP A 82 -2.14 9.39 -3.86
N ASP A 83 -1.40 9.02 -4.92
CA ASP A 83 -1.25 7.61 -5.30
C ASP A 83 -0.63 6.82 -4.14
N LEU A 84 0.45 7.35 -3.59
CA LEU A 84 1.13 6.72 -2.47
C LEU A 84 0.26 6.78 -1.22
N MET A 85 -0.21 7.97 -0.84
CA MET A 85 -0.83 8.23 0.45
C MET A 85 -2.26 7.70 0.56
N LEU A 86 -3.06 7.73 -0.51
CA LEU A 86 -4.48 7.32 -0.46
C LEU A 86 -4.74 5.96 -1.09
N ARG A 87 -3.98 5.56 -2.12
CA ARG A 87 -4.25 4.31 -2.86
C ARG A 87 -3.33 3.17 -2.47
N ARG A 88 -2.00 3.34 -2.56
CA ARG A 88 -1.03 2.25 -2.33
C ARG A 88 -0.83 1.94 -0.85
N THR A 89 -0.83 2.97 0.00
CA THR A 89 -0.58 2.79 1.46
C THR A 89 -1.78 3.08 2.35
N ARG A 90 -2.71 3.94 1.89
CA ARG A 90 -3.82 4.48 2.69
C ARG A 90 -3.37 5.21 3.96
N LEU A 91 -2.11 5.64 4.05
CA LEU A 91 -1.58 6.42 5.17
C LEU A 91 -2.43 7.68 5.44
N GLY A 92 -2.87 8.36 4.38
CA GLY A 92 -3.74 9.54 4.50
C GLY A 92 -5.12 9.26 5.11
N ASN A 93 -5.58 8.01 5.10
CA ASN A 93 -6.88 7.64 5.67
C ASN A 93 -6.79 7.24 7.15
N ILE A 94 -5.64 6.71 7.57
CA ILE A 94 -5.47 6.10 8.90
C ILE A 94 -4.71 7.00 9.88
N LEU A 95 -3.97 7.99 9.38
CA LEU A 95 -3.23 8.93 10.20
C LEU A 95 -4.00 10.25 10.39
N PRO A 96 -3.92 10.87 11.57
CA PRO A 96 -4.52 12.18 11.81
C PRO A 96 -4.10 13.23 10.77
N GLY A 97 -5.03 14.11 10.41
CA GLY A 97 -4.77 15.22 9.49
C GLY A 97 -4.24 14.79 8.13
N GLY A 98 -4.61 13.60 7.64
CA GLY A 98 -4.08 13.07 6.38
C GLY A 98 -2.62 12.65 6.45
N GLY A 99 -2.08 12.35 7.63
CA GLY A 99 -0.66 12.02 7.78
C GLY A 99 0.27 13.22 7.54
N ARG A 100 -0.20 14.44 7.78
CA ARG A 100 0.60 15.67 7.63
C ARG A 100 1.94 15.59 8.37
N GLU A 101 1.97 14.99 9.56
CA GLU A 101 3.17 14.87 10.39
C GLU A 101 4.27 14.01 9.78
N ILE A 102 3.93 13.09 8.87
CA ILE A 102 4.91 12.21 8.23
C ILE A 102 5.35 12.72 6.85
N LEU A 103 4.83 13.85 6.38
CA LEU A 103 5.13 14.34 5.02
C LEU A 103 6.63 14.59 4.83
N ASP A 104 7.36 15.12 5.81
CA ASP A 104 8.81 15.29 5.70
C ASP A 104 9.56 13.96 5.50
N GLN A 105 9.11 12.90 6.17
CA GLN A 105 9.67 11.56 5.99
C GLN A 105 9.34 11.02 4.59
N ILE A 106 8.09 11.14 4.15
CA ILE A 106 7.65 10.72 2.81
C ILE A 106 8.37 11.50 1.71
N GLY A 107 8.59 12.80 1.91
CA GLY A 107 9.29 13.67 0.97
C GLY A 107 10.71 13.19 0.70
N ARG A 108 11.48 12.85 1.74
CA ARG A 108 12.82 12.28 1.58
C ARG A 108 12.81 11.00 0.74
N ILE A 109 11.83 10.13 0.96
CA ILE A 109 11.70 8.86 0.23
C ILE A 109 11.34 9.11 -1.24
N CYS A 110 10.35 9.97 -1.51
CA CYS A 110 9.92 10.33 -2.86
C CYS A 110 11.03 11.02 -3.66
N GLN A 111 11.72 11.99 -3.06
CA GLN A 111 12.84 12.68 -3.70
C GLN A 111 13.98 11.70 -4.02
N ALA A 112 14.34 10.82 -3.07
CA ALA A 112 15.38 9.81 -3.29
C ALA A 112 15.02 8.78 -4.36
N ARG A 113 13.75 8.36 -4.45
CA ARG A 113 13.35 7.24 -5.32
C ARG A 113 12.78 7.65 -6.67
N LEU A 114 12.09 8.78 -6.75
CA LEU A 114 11.46 9.30 -7.96
C LEU A 114 12.20 10.51 -8.55
N GLY A 115 13.24 11.02 -7.87
CA GLY A 115 13.99 12.18 -8.32
C GLY A 115 13.17 13.47 -8.33
N TRP A 116 12.13 13.57 -7.51
CA TRP A 116 11.37 14.81 -7.36
C TRP A 116 12.27 15.88 -6.75
N ASP A 117 12.27 17.08 -7.33
CA ASP A 117 12.91 18.23 -6.71
C ASP A 117 12.01 18.85 -5.62
N ALA A 118 12.57 19.81 -4.88
CA ALA A 118 11.86 20.50 -3.83
C ALA A 118 10.59 21.21 -4.36
N GLN A 119 10.67 21.82 -5.54
CA GLN A 119 9.55 22.56 -6.12
C GLN A 119 8.38 21.62 -6.48
N ARG A 120 8.67 20.45 -7.04
CA ARG A 120 7.66 19.42 -7.32
C ARG A 120 7.10 18.87 -6.02
N TRP A 121 7.94 18.61 -5.02
CA TRP A 121 7.49 18.14 -3.72
C TRP A 121 6.48 19.10 -3.08
N ASP A 122 6.77 20.40 -3.06
CA ASP A 122 5.88 21.41 -2.50
C ASP A 122 4.52 21.44 -3.21
N ARG A 123 4.51 21.41 -4.55
CA ARG A 123 3.27 21.35 -5.35
C ARG A 123 2.46 20.08 -5.05
N GLU A 124 3.12 18.94 -4.91
CA GLU A 124 2.46 17.67 -4.59
C GLU A 124 1.86 17.69 -3.17
N CYS A 125 2.57 18.28 -2.19
CA CYS A 125 2.04 18.48 -0.84
C CYS A 125 0.82 19.40 -0.83
N GLU A 126 0.88 20.55 -1.51
CA GLU A 126 -0.25 21.48 -1.61
C GLU A 126 -1.48 20.80 -2.21
N ARG A 127 -1.31 20.12 -3.35
CA ARG A 127 -2.38 19.39 -4.03
C ARG A 127 -2.95 18.27 -3.16
N TYR A 128 -2.09 17.50 -2.50
CA TYR A 128 -2.50 16.43 -1.60
C TYR A 128 -3.30 16.94 -0.40
N LEU A 129 -2.84 18.01 0.25
CA LEU A 129 -3.53 18.59 1.41
C LEU A 129 -4.88 19.22 1.02
N ASP A 130 -5.01 19.78 -0.19
CA ASP A 130 -6.30 20.22 -0.73
C ASP A 130 -7.26 19.05 -0.91
N ILE A 131 -6.79 17.90 -1.43
CA ILE A 131 -7.60 16.67 -1.53
C ILE A 131 -8.08 16.22 -0.15
N ILE A 132 -7.19 16.17 0.85
CA ILE A 132 -7.55 15.78 2.22
C ILE A 132 -8.65 16.71 2.75
N ARG A 133 -8.47 18.03 2.65
CA ARG A 133 -9.44 19.02 3.15
C ARG A 133 -10.80 18.93 2.45
N ARG A 134 -10.83 18.61 1.16
CA ARG A 134 -12.11 18.59 0.41
C ARG A 134 -12.88 17.30 0.58
N TYR A 135 -12.19 16.17 0.72
CA TYR A 135 -12.81 14.86 0.54
C TYR A 135 -12.58 13.88 1.70
N PHE A 136 -11.61 14.15 2.59
CA PHE A 136 -11.21 13.23 3.65
C PHE A 136 -11.12 13.89 5.04
N SER A 137 -11.59 15.13 5.18
CA SER A 137 -11.77 15.78 6.47
C SER A 137 -13.24 15.93 6.81
N LEU A 138 -13.53 16.11 8.09
CA LEU A 138 -14.86 16.50 8.52
C LEU A 138 -15.20 17.89 7.96
N PRO A 139 -16.47 18.15 7.65
CA PRO A 139 -16.94 19.52 7.43
C PRO A 139 -16.56 20.37 8.64
N GLU A 140 -16.22 21.64 8.41
CA GLU A 140 -16.07 22.58 9.51
C GLU A 140 -17.42 22.70 10.24
N ASP A 141 -17.39 22.70 11.58
CA ASP A 141 -18.60 22.87 12.39
C ASP A 141 -19.19 24.26 12.11
N GLY A 142 -20.14 24.34 11.19
CA GLY A 142 -20.89 25.55 10.87
C GLY A 142 -21.03 25.84 9.38
N GLN A 143 -22.05 25.25 8.77
CA GLN A 143 -22.72 25.82 7.60
C GLN A 143 -24.23 25.66 7.72
#